data_AF-A0A960EP81-F1
#
_entry.id   AF-A0A960EP81-F1
#
_cell.length_a   1.000
_cell.length_b   1.000
_cell.length_c   1.000
_cell.angle_alpha   90.00
_cell.angle_beta   90.00
_cell.angle_gamma   90.00
#
_symmetry.space_group_name_H-M   'P 1'
#
loop_
_entity.id
_entity.type
_entity.pdbx_description
1 polymer ?
#
loop_
_entity_poly.entity_id
_entity_poly.type
_entity_poly.pdbx_seq_one_letter_code
_entity_poly.pdbx_strand_id
1 'polypeptide(L)' 'MTVDNDRHEFATDAEIDALVEQTLQDVGVALDDLRSQASQGRFASEKLRRAWFAIDGVGRA' A
#
# COMPACT_ATOMS: atom_id res chain seq x y z
N MET A 1 -30.56 3.65 -17.26
CA MET A 1 -29.71 2.96 -16.27
C MET A 1 -28.43 2.63 -16.98
N THR A 2 -27.49 3.57 -16.99
CA THR A 2 -26.19 3.40 -17.63
C THR A 2 -25.35 2.54 -16.70
N VAL A 3 -25.13 1.29 -17.11
CA VAL A 3 -24.12 0.44 -16.50
C VAL A 3 -22.80 0.88 -17.13
N ASP A 4 -22.14 1.85 -16.50
CA ASP A 4 -20.74 2.19 -16.75
C ASP A 4 -19.88 1.01 -16.29
N ASN A 5 -19.83 -0.02 -17.13
CA ASN A 5 -19.15 -1.29 -16.91
C ASN A 5 -17.91 -1.40 -17.80
N ASP A 6 -17.13 -0.32 -17.90
CA ASP A 6 -15.94 -0.24 -18.75
C ASP A 6 -14.88 0.58 -18.01
N ARG A 7 -13.70 -0.01 -17.80
CA ARG A 7 -12.50 0.53 -17.09
C ARG A 7 -12.37 0.21 -15.60
N HIS A 8 -11.98 -1.03 -15.31
CA HIS A 8 -11.11 -1.29 -14.15
C HIS A 8 -9.99 -2.26 -14.56
N GLU A 9 -9.45 -2.08 -15.78
CA GLU A 9 -8.38 -2.94 -16.29
C GLU A 9 -7.01 -2.61 -15.68
N PHE A 10 -6.84 -1.42 -15.12
CA PHE A 10 -5.68 -1.02 -14.32
C PHE A 10 -6.17 -0.05 -13.23
N ALA A 11 -5.83 -0.32 -11.97
CA ALA A 11 -6.00 0.68 -10.91
C ALA A 11 -5.21 1.94 -11.31
N THR A 12 -5.85 3.10 -11.26
CA THR A 12 -5.17 4.36 -11.55
C THR A 12 -4.14 4.67 -10.45
N ASP A 13 -3.08 5.43 -10.77
CA ASP A 13 -2.11 5.88 -9.76
C ASP A 13 -2.77 6.54 -8.54
N ALA A 14 -3.87 7.28 -8.75
CA ALA A 14 -4.64 7.90 -7.67
C ALA A 14 -5.32 6.87 -6.75
N GLU A 15 -5.79 5.75 -7.29
CA GLU A 15 -6.36 4.65 -6.51
C GLU A 15 -5.27 3.88 -5.76
N ILE A 16 -4.09 3.74 -6.37
CA ILE A 16 -2.92 3.14 -5.72
C ILE A 16 -2.46 4.02 -4.55
N ASP A 17 -2.34 5.33 -4.76
CA ASP A 17 -2.01 6.28 -3.69
C ASP A 17 -3.03 6.21 -2.55
N ALA A 18 -4.32 6.21 -2.85
CA ALA A 18 -5.38 6.08 -1.84
C ALA A 18 -5.33 4.74 -1.09
N LEU A 19 -4.94 3.64 -1.76
CA LEU A 19 -4.75 2.33 -1.13
C LEU A 19 -3.54 2.33 -0.18
N VAL A 20 -2.44 2.96 -0.59
CA VAL A 20 -1.23 3.11 0.23
C VAL A 20 -1.54 3.94 1.47
N GLU A 21 -2.23 5.08 1.32
CA GLU A 21 -2.64 5.92 2.44
C GLU A 21 -3.54 5.16 3.42
N GLN A 22 -4.56 4.45 2.93
CA GLN A 22 -5.44 3.61 3.77
C GLN A 22 -4.66 2.51 4.50
N THR A 23 -3.72 1.86 3.81
CA THR A 23 -2.90 0.80 4.40
C THR A 23 -2.05 1.35 5.53
N LEU A 24 -1.38 2.50 5.33
CA LEU A 24 -0.59 3.19 6.34
C LEU A 24 -1.43 3.61 7.56
N GLN A 25 -2.65 4.10 7.31
CA GLN A 25 -3.60 4.45 8.36
C GLN A 25 -4.05 3.23 9.18
N ASP A 26 -4.35 2.10 8.53
CA ASP A 26 -4.74 0.85 9.21
C ASP A 26 -3.60 0.30 10.08
N VAL A 27 -2.36 0.36 9.61
CA VAL A 27 -1.21 -0.09 10.42
C VAL A 27 -0.74 0.94 11.44
N GLY A 28 -1.17 2.19 11.30
CA GLY A 28 -0.84 3.28 12.23
C GLY A 28 0.64 3.67 12.22
N VAL A 29 1.33 3.51 11.08
CA VAL A 29 2.74 3.89 10.93
C VAL A 29 2.97 4.70 9.67
N ALA A 30 4.03 5.51 9.68
CA ALA A 30 4.45 6.24 8.50
C ALA A 30 5.15 5.32 7.48
N LEU A 31 5.11 5.72 6.21
CA LEU A 31 5.83 5.01 5.14
C LEU A 31 7.34 4.95 5.40
N ASP A 32 7.91 6.01 5.97
CA ASP A 32 9.34 6.08 6.29
C ASP A 32 9.75 5.03 7.35
N ASP A 33 8.93 4.83 8.38
CA ASP A 33 9.13 3.77 9.38
C ASP A 33 9.07 2.38 8.75
N LEU A 34 8.13 2.12 7.83
CA LEU A 34 8.07 0.84 7.11
C LEU A 34 9.30 0.63 6.23
N ARG A 35 9.74 1.67 5.50
CA ARG A 35 10.95 1.63 4.67
C ARG A 35 12.21 1.38 5.50
N SER A 36 12.31 2.01 6.67
CA SER A 36 13.39 1.79 7.63
C SER A 36 13.42 0.34 8.13
N GLN A 37 12.26 -0.21 8.53
CA GLN A 37 12.13 -1.61 8.94
C GLN A 37 12.48 -2.60 7.82
N ALA A 38 12.04 -2.31 6.59
CA ALA A 38 12.36 -3.10 5.41
C ALA A 38 13.86 -3.10 5.10
N SER A 39 14.51 -1.93 5.19
CA SER A 39 15.96 -1.77 4.98
C SER A 39 16.78 -2.54 6.03
N GLN A 40 16.25 -2.69 7.24
CA GLN A 40 16.86 -3.48 8.31
C GLN A 40 16.53 -4.98 8.21
N GLY A 41 15.65 -5.39 7.28
CA GLY A 41 15.16 -6.76 7.15
C GLY A 41 14.35 -7.24 8.35
N ARG A 42 13.87 -6.32 9.20
CA ARG A 42 13.17 -6.62 10.46
C ARG A 42 11.93 -5.76 10.58
N PHE A 43 10.78 -6.41 10.60
CA PHE A 43 9.50 -5.76 10.87
C PHE A 43 9.10 -5.98 12.33
N ALA A 44 8.54 -4.95 12.95
CA ALA A 44 8.07 -5.05 14.33
C ALA A 44 6.84 -5.97 14.47
N SER A 45 6.13 -6.26 13.38
CA SER A 45 4.98 -7.15 13.36
C SER A 45 4.71 -7.71 11.97
N GLU A 46 4.06 -8.87 11.90
CA GLU A 46 3.61 -9.48 10.63
C GLU A 46 2.65 -8.55 9.87
N LYS A 47 1.81 -7.78 10.58
CA LYS A 47 0.93 -6.77 9.97
C LYS A 47 1.73 -5.74 9.16
N LEU A 48 2.82 -5.23 9.72
CA LEU A 48 3.71 -4.25 9.09
C LEU A 48 4.47 -4.84 7.91
N ARG A 49 4.94 -6.08 8.05
CA ARG A 49 5.56 -6.82 6.94
C ARG A 49 4.61 -6.93 5.75
N ARG A 50 3.35 -7.33 5.99
CA ARG A 50 2.33 -7.44 4.93
C ARG A 50 1.99 -6.10 4.29
N ALA A 51 1.85 -5.05 5.10
CA ALA A 51 1.63 -3.70 4.60
C ALA A 51 2.76 -3.24 3.69
N TRP A 52 4.02 -3.46 4.09
CA TRP A 52 5.18 -3.19 3.24
C TRP A 52 5.12 -3.96 1.91
N PHE A 53 4.83 -5.26 1.94
CA PHE A 53 4.71 -6.05 0.71
C PHE A 53 3.60 -5.55 -0.23
N ALA A 54 2.47 -5.07 0.31
CA ALA A 54 1.40 -4.50 -0.48
C ALA A 54 1.83 -3.19 -1.17
N ILE A 55 2.51 -2.31 -0.43
CA ILE A 55 2.99 -1.01 -0.91
C ILE A 55 4.15 -1.15 -1.91
N ASP A 56 5.11 -2.04 -1.62
CA ASP A 56 6.23 -2.36 -2.50
C ASP A 56 5.75 -3.07 -3.78
N GLY A 57 4.80 -3.99 -3.66
CA GLY A 57 4.21 -4.71 -4.78
C GLY A 57 3.48 -3.84 -5.80
N VAL A 58 3.04 -2.63 -5.40
CA VAL A 58 2.45 -1.62 -6.29
C VAL A 58 3.47 -0.55 -6.73
N GLY A 59 4.76 -0.71 -6.40
CA GLY A 59 5.83 0.19 -6.83
C GLY A 59 5.89 1.52 -6.09
N ARG A 60 5.32 1.60 -4.88
CA ARG A 60 5.22 2.84 -4.09
C ARG A 60 6.13 2.90 -2.86
N ALA A 61 7.02 1.92 -2.73
CA ALA A 61 7.99 1.77 -1.63
C ALA A 61 9.20 2.72 -1.72
#